data_AF-D1QR87-F1
#
_entry.id   AF-D1QR87-F1
#
_cell.length_a   1.000
_cell.length_b   1.000
_cell.length_c   1.000
_cell.angle_alpha   90.00
_cell.angle_beta   90.00
_cell.angle_gamma   90.00
#
_symmetry.space_group_name_H-M   'P 1'
#
loop_
_entity.id
_entity.type
_entity.pdbx_description
1 polymer ?
#
loop_
_entity_poly.entity_id
_entity_poly.type
_entity_poly.pdbx_seq_one_letter_code
_entity_poly.pdbx_strand_id
1 'polypeptide(L)'
;MHIKIQSQSATTDQQWVTKGKSITSVIHLLIVKSMEVIRITASVDEAMSMIGYQPKTTFWMDFSIADRFGIEAIVDTYERAFKEWHTDLIYLTELVMVLNHKIWQWYEKNDAIARVYDKLWRKADEWAQENLHGKELQYFYEVTD
;
A
#
# COMPACT_ATOMS: atom_id res chain seq x y z
N MET A 1 54.05 -43.07 26.30
CA MET A 1 53.21 -41.97 25.77
C MET A 1 52.75 -42.37 24.38
N HIS A 2 51.53 -42.91 24.28
CA HIS A 2 50.92 -43.41 23.06
C HIS A 2 49.95 -42.36 22.53
N ILE A 3 49.98 -42.06 21.22
CA ILE A 3 48.75 -41.72 20.48
C ILE A 3 48.82 -42.39 19.11
N LYS A 4 47.87 -43.29 18.86
CA LYS A 4 47.62 -43.96 17.57
C LYS A 4 46.78 -43.04 16.68
N ILE A 5 47.07 -43.08 15.39
CA ILE A 5 46.25 -42.49 14.32
C ILE A 5 45.06 -43.43 14.06
N GLN A 6 43.85 -42.87 13.97
CA GLN A 6 42.71 -43.54 13.35
C GLN A 6 42.07 -42.61 12.30
N SER A 7 41.86 -43.17 11.11
CA SER A 7 41.11 -42.61 9.99
C SER A 7 39.64 -43.02 10.09
N GLN A 8 38.69 -42.08 9.98
CA GLN A 8 37.34 -42.37 9.48
C GLN A 8 36.78 -41.17 8.70
N SER A 9 36.18 -41.50 7.56
CA SER A 9 35.52 -40.68 6.53
C SER A 9 34.13 -40.16 6.95
N ALA A 10 33.64 -39.15 6.23
CA ALA A 10 32.32 -38.49 6.35
C ALA A 10 31.14 -39.49 6.44
N THR A 11 29.96 -39.21 7.01
CA THR A 11 29.00 -38.10 6.80
C THR A 11 27.89 -38.29 7.85
N THR A 12 27.07 -37.30 8.19
CA THR A 12 25.59 -37.36 8.26
C THR A 12 25.04 -36.12 8.96
N ASP A 13 24.05 -35.53 8.29
CA ASP A 13 23.17 -34.44 8.71
C ASP A 13 22.72 -34.51 10.18
N GLN A 14 22.81 -33.37 10.88
CA GLN A 14 22.11 -33.19 12.15
C GLN A 14 20.60 -33.06 11.90
N GLN A 15 19.93 -34.20 11.92
CA GLN A 15 18.48 -34.31 11.97
C GLN A 15 17.98 -33.83 13.35
N TRP A 16 17.49 -32.60 13.43
CA TRP A 16 16.80 -32.11 14.63
C TRP A 16 15.44 -32.80 14.76
N VAL A 17 15.38 -33.85 15.59
CA VAL A 17 14.12 -34.52 15.95
C VAL A 17 13.39 -33.64 16.98
N THR A 18 12.54 -32.74 16.51
CA THR A 18 11.57 -32.06 17.38
C THR A 18 10.44 -33.03 17.71
N LYS A 19 10.38 -33.46 18.98
CA LYS A 19 9.26 -34.23 19.53
C LYS A 19 7.92 -33.54 19.21
N GLY A 20 7.12 -34.17 18.35
CA GLY A 20 5.66 -34.11 18.41
C GLY A 20 4.95 -32.86 17.88
N LYS A 21 5.58 -32.01 17.06
CA LYS A 21 4.85 -31.03 16.23
C LYS A 21 5.48 -31.01 14.84
N SER A 22 4.67 -31.21 13.80
CA SER A 22 5.12 -31.21 12.41
C SER A 22 5.95 -29.95 12.14
N ILE A 23 7.11 -30.11 11.52
CA ILE A 23 8.03 -29.02 11.14
C ILE A 23 7.27 -27.98 10.31
N THR A 24 6.29 -28.42 9.52
CA THR A 24 5.36 -27.59 8.75
C THR A 24 4.46 -26.73 9.64
N SER A 25 3.99 -27.24 10.79
CA SER A 25 3.20 -26.47 11.75
C SER A 25 4.06 -25.46 12.52
N VAL A 26 5.33 -25.77 12.78
CA VAL A 26 6.25 -24.84 13.43
C VAL A 26 6.65 -23.72 12.47
N ILE A 27 6.91 -24.03 11.19
CA ILE A 27 7.16 -23.03 10.14
C ILE A 27 5.90 -22.16 9.92
N HIS A 28 4.71 -22.75 9.80
CA HIS A 28 3.45 -21.98 9.74
C HIS A 28 3.27 -21.10 10.97
N LEU A 29 3.53 -21.61 12.18
CA LEU A 29 3.37 -20.83 13.41
C LEU A 29 4.42 -19.72 13.54
N LEU A 30 5.65 -19.92 13.04
CA LEU A 30 6.72 -18.92 13.02
C LEU A 30 6.50 -17.85 11.95
N ILE A 31 5.93 -18.21 10.80
CA ILE A 31 5.47 -17.27 9.76
C ILE A 31 4.29 -16.45 10.30
N VAL A 32 3.29 -17.09 10.91
CA VAL A 32 2.11 -16.42 11.49
C VAL A 32 2.48 -15.55 12.70
N LYS A 33 3.47 -15.94 13.52
CA LYS A 33 3.96 -15.12 14.64
C LYS A 33 4.86 -13.96 14.24
N SER A 34 5.52 -14.02 13.07
CA SER A 34 6.39 -12.94 12.56
C SER A 34 5.66 -11.96 11.65
N MET A 35 4.37 -12.18 11.37
CA MET A 35 3.48 -11.10 10.98
C MET A 35 3.21 -10.25 12.22
N GLU A 36 4.16 -9.38 12.57
CA GLU A 36 3.74 -8.12 13.18
C GLU A 36 2.75 -7.52 12.20
N VAL A 37 1.46 -7.58 12.56
CA VAL A 37 0.45 -6.75 11.94
C VAL A 37 1.03 -5.35 12.04
N ILE A 38 1.55 -4.82 10.93
CA ILE A 38 1.90 -3.41 10.83
C ILE A 38 0.66 -2.74 11.36
N ARG A 39 0.75 -2.08 12.52
CA ARG A 39 -0.34 -1.29 13.04
C ARG A 39 -0.49 -0.14 12.06
N ILE A 40 -1.25 -0.39 11.01
CA ILE A 40 -1.71 0.64 10.09
C ILE A 40 -2.76 1.37 10.90
N THR A 41 -2.32 2.32 11.72
CA THR A 41 -3.18 3.41 12.17
C THR A 41 -3.42 4.32 10.97
N ALA A 42 -3.91 3.77 9.85
CA ALA A 42 -4.66 4.56 8.91
C ALA A 42 -6.07 4.56 9.47
N SER A 43 -6.24 5.33 10.54
CA SER A 43 -7.48 6.07 10.65
C SER A 43 -7.69 6.75 9.29
N VAL A 44 -8.93 6.72 8.80
CA VAL A 44 -9.41 7.67 7.79
C VAL A 44 -8.64 8.97 7.96
N ASP A 45 -8.06 9.50 6.88
CA ASP A 45 -7.24 10.71 6.88
C ASP A 45 -7.78 11.65 7.95
N GLU A 46 -6.96 12.00 8.94
CA GLU A 46 -7.36 13.00 9.92
C GLU A 46 -7.87 14.23 9.18
N ALA A 47 -7.32 14.58 8.01
CA ALA A 47 -7.83 15.68 7.20
C ALA A 47 -9.27 15.45 6.66
N MET A 48 -9.60 14.28 6.11
CA MET A 48 -10.98 13.97 5.66
C MET A 48 -11.96 13.93 6.84
N SER A 49 -11.52 13.38 7.98
CA SER A 49 -12.33 13.37 9.20
C SER A 49 -12.52 14.79 9.77
N MET A 50 -11.52 15.66 9.65
CA MET A 50 -11.55 17.05 10.15
C MET A 50 -12.54 17.92 9.36
N ILE A 51 -12.79 17.60 8.08
CA ILE A 51 -13.82 18.25 7.26
C ILE A 51 -15.17 17.53 7.32
N GLY A 52 -15.31 16.48 8.14
CA GLY A 52 -16.55 15.71 8.27
C GLY A 52 -16.87 14.82 7.08
N TYR A 53 -15.94 14.62 6.16
CA TYR A 53 -16.13 13.80 4.97
C TYR A 53 -15.99 12.30 5.30
N GLN A 54 -16.94 11.50 4.84
CA GLN A 54 -16.89 10.04 4.96
C GLN A 54 -16.39 9.43 3.64
N PRO A 55 -15.22 8.76 3.64
CA PRO A 55 -14.69 8.10 2.45
C PRO A 55 -15.67 7.07 1.91
N LYS A 56 -15.77 6.99 0.58
CA LYS A 56 -16.62 6.02 -0.13
C LYS A 56 -15.81 4.85 -0.70
N THR A 57 -14.49 4.98 -0.71
CA THR A 57 -13.54 4.00 -1.26
C THR A 57 -12.43 3.68 -0.27
N THR A 58 -11.62 2.67 -0.59
CA THR A 58 -10.43 2.30 0.18
C THR A 58 -9.16 3.01 -0.29
N PHE A 59 -9.24 3.89 -1.29
CA PHE A 59 -8.05 4.46 -1.94
C PHE A 59 -7.09 5.14 -0.97
N TRP A 60 -7.59 5.84 0.05
CA TRP A 60 -6.73 6.41 1.09
C TRP A 60 -5.84 5.34 1.75
N MET A 61 -6.43 4.21 2.14
CA MET A 61 -5.72 3.08 2.72
C MET A 61 -4.74 2.47 1.72
N ASP A 62 -5.19 2.24 0.48
CA ASP A 62 -4.38 1.60 -0.56
C ASP A 62 -3.12 2.42 -0.86
N PHE A 63 -3.26 3.74 -1.03
CA PHE A 63 -2.10 4.64 -1.21
C PHE A 63 -1.26 4.78 0.06
N SER A 64 -1.86 4.72 1.26
CA SER A 64 -1.10 4.71 2.52
C SER A 64 -0.27 3.45 2.72
N ILE A 65 -0.70 2.32 2.15
CA ILE A 65 0.08 1.09 2.07
C ILE A 65 1.19 1.27 1.03
N ALA A 66 0.86 1.73 -0.18
CA ALA A 66 1.81 1.95 -1.26
C ALA A 66 2.95 2.91 -0.88
N ASP A 67 2.64 3.96 -0.12
CA ASP A 67 3.60 4.89 0.49
C ASP A 67 4.75 4.17 1.22
N ARG A 68 4.48 3.02 1.86
CA ARG A 68 5.48 2.23 2.60
C ARG A 68 6.36 1.36 1.70
N PHE A 69 5.91 1.08 0.48
CA PHE A 69 6.62 0.27 -0.51
C PHE A 69 7.36 1.12 -1.55
N GLY A 70 7.15 2.44 -1.54
CA GLY A 70 7.89 3.39 -2.35
C GLY A 70 7.20 3.76 -3.67
N ILE A 71 7.91 4.54 -4.49
CA ILE A 71 7.34 5.21 -5.67
C ILE A 71 6.73 4.23 -6.67
N GLU A 72 7.38 3.09 -6.93
CA GLU A 72 6.87 2.09 -7.88
C GLU A 72 5.49 1.55 -7.43
N ALA A 73 5.31 1.30 -6.13
CA ALA A 73 4.04 0.82 -5.60
C ALA A 73 2.94 1.90 -5.65
N ILE A 74 3.29 3.17 -5.49
CA ILE A 74 2.35 4.29 -5.64
C ILE A 74 1.84 4.37 -7.07
N VAL A 75 2.75 4.30 -8.05
CA VAL A 75 2.41 4.34 -9.47
C VAL A 75 1.56 3.11 -9.86
N ASP A 76 1.95 1.90 -9.46
CA ASP A 76 1.17 0.68 -9.73
C ASP A 76 -0.25 0.77 -9.13
N THR A 77 -0.37 1.26 -7.90
CA THR A 77 -1.67 1.43 -7.24
C THR A 77 -2.56 2.39 -8.00
N TYR A 78 -2.01 3.52 -8.45
CA TYR A 78 -2.74 4.47 -9.31
C TYR A 78 -3.14 3.83 -10.64
N GLU A 79 -2.22 3.15 -11.34
CA GLU A 79 -2.51 2.59 -12.66
C GLU A 79 -3.64 1.57 -12.60
N ARG A 80 -3.64 0.71 -11.58
CA ARG A 80 -4.73 -0.26 -11.35
C ARG A 80 -6.03 0.44 -11.01
N ALA A 81 -6.01 1.36 -10.04
CA ALA A 81 -7.20 2.09 -9.61
C ALA A 81 -7.82 2.89 -10.75
N PHE A 82 -7.02 3.67 -11.47
CA PHE A 82 -7.48 4.47 -12.59
C PHE A 82 -8.02 3.59 -13.71
N LYS A 83 -7.28 2.56 -14.14
CA LYS A 83 -7.73 1.66 -15.21
C LYS A 83 -9.09 1.02 -14.91
N GLU A 84 -9.31 0.58 -13.68
CA GLU A 84 -10.54 -0.11 -13.29
C GLU A 84 -11.70 0.86 -13.06
N TRP A 85 -11.43 2.05 -12.51
CA TRP A 85 -12.48 2.89 -11.93
C TRP A 85 -12.65 4.29 -12.55
N HIS A 86 -11.81 4.71 -13.51
CA HIS A 86 -11.88 6.06 -14.08
C HIS A 86 -13.23 6.43 -14.71
N THR A 87 -14.02 5.47 -15.18
CA THR A 87 -15.36 5.74 -15.75
C THR A 87 -16.49 5.78 -14.71
N ASP A 88 -16.21 5.42 -13.45
CA ASP A 88 -17.17 5.53 -12.36
C ASP A 88 -16.99 6.90 -11.68
N LEU A 89 -18.05 7.71 -11.68
CA LEU A 89 -18.02 9.08 -11.14
C LEU A 89 -17.53 9.13 -9.69
N ILE A 90 -18.02 8.24 -8.84
CA ILE A 90 -17.70 8.28 -7.40
C ILE A 90 -16.25 7.87 -7.20
N TYR A 91 -15.81 6.78 -7.83
CA TYR A 91 -14.44 6.33 -7.67
C TYR A 91 -13.43 7.28 -8.30
N LEU A 92 -13.71 7.84 -9.49
CA LEU A 92 -12.84 8.85 -10.08
C LEU A 92 -12.69 10.07 -9.16
N THR A 93 -13.80 10.59 -8.65
CA THR A 93 -13.81 11.76 -7.75
C THR A 93 -13.01 11.46 -6.47
N GLU A 94 -13.24 10.29 -5.86
CA GLU A 94 -12.50 9.84 -4.67
C GLU A 94 -11.00 9.67 -4.96
N LEU A 95 -10.64 9.14 -6.13
CA LEU A 95 -9.25 8.98 -6.55
C LEU A 95 -8.56 10.34 -6.70
N VAL A 96 -9.17 11.31 -7.39
CA VAL A 96 -8.60 12.66 -7.54
C VAL A 96 -8.44 13.34 -6.17
N MET A 97 -9.45 13.28 -5.32
CA MET A 97 -9.39 13.85 -3.97
C MET A 97 -8.28 13.22 -3.14
N VAL A 98 -8.18 11.88 -3.10
CA VAL A 98 -7.12 11.18 -2.35
C VAL A 98 -5.74 11.57 -2.87
N LEU A 99 -5.54 11.64 -4.19
CA LEU A 99 -4.26 12.04 -4.78
C LEU A 99 -3.88 13.46 -4.36
N ASN A 100 -4.83 14.41 -4.38
CA ASN A 100 -4.60 15.78 -3.92
C ASN A 100 -4.19 15.82 -2.43
N HIS A 101 -4.92 15.12 -1.58
CA HIS A 101 -4.60 15.02 -0.15
C HIS A 101 -3.22 14.37 0.10
N LYS A 102 -2.83 13.40 -0.72
CA LYS A 102 -1.51 12.78 -0.65
C LYS A 102 -0.37 13.74 -1.01
N ILE A 103 -0.60 14.71 -1.91
CA ILE A 103 0.38 15.79 -2.16
C ILE A 103 0.62 16.57 -0.87
N TRP A 104 -0.44 17.02 -0.20
CA TRP A 104 -0.35 17.73 1.08
C TRP A 104 0.28 16.89 2.20
N GLN A 105 -0.04 15.60 2.26
CA GLN A 105 0.56 14.69 3.24
C GLN A 105 2.09 14.67 3.14
N TRP A 106 2.62 14.72 1.92
CA TRP A 106 4.05 14.60 1.60
C TRP A 106 4.77 15.95 1.35
N TYR A 107 4.02 17.05 1.26
CA TYR A 107 4.55 18.40 1.15
C TYR A 107 5.51 18.71 2.31
N GLU A 108 6.68 19.29 1.99
CA GLU A 108 7.82 19.55 2.90
C GLU A 108 8.43 18.33 3.61
N LYS A 109 7.83 17.13 3.51
CA LYS A 109 8.35 15.88 4.10
C LYS A 109 9.17 15.06 3.11
N ASN A 110 8.70 14.95 1.87
CA ASN A 110 9.38 14.23 0.80
C ASN A 110 8.94 14.76 -0.57
N ASP A 111 9.74 15.69 -1.12
CA ASP A 111 9.47 16.32 -2.42
C ASP A 111 9.40 15.30 -3.58
N ALA A 112 10.18 14.22 -3.53
CA ALA A 112 10.15 13.20 -4.58
C ALA A 112 8.81 12.47 -4.63
N ILE A 113 8.25 12.10 -3.47
CA ILE A 113 6.92 11.46 -3.39
C ILE A 113 5.82 12.47 -3.71
N ALA A 114 5.89 13.69 -3.19
CA ALA A 114 4.91 14.74 -3.47
C ALA A 114 4.80 15.03 -4.98
N ARG A 115 5.93 15.08 -5.70
CA ARG A 115 5.95 15.25 -7.17
C ARG A 115 5.36 14.07 -7.92
N VAL A 116 5.47 12.85 -7.40
CA VAL A 116 4.81 11.68 -7.99
C VAL A 116 3.30 11.83 -7.85
N TYR A 117 2.81 12.13 -6.65
CA TYR A 117 1.37 12.37 -6.44
C TYR A 117 0.82 13.54 -7.27
N ASP A 118 1.54 14.66 -7.40
CA ASP A 118 1.12 15.80 -8.24
C ASP A 118 0.95 15.39 -9.71
N LYS A 119 1.88 14.60 -10.26
CA LYS A 119 1.76 14.10 -11.64
C LYS A 119 0.55 13.19 -11.82
N LEU A 120 0.31 12.30 -10.88
CA LEU A 120 -0.81 11.35 -10.93
C LEU A 120 -2.16 12.07 -10.75
N TRP A 121 -2.21 13.05 -9.84
CA TRP A 121 -3.36 13.92 -9.62
C TRP A 121 -3.73 14.69 -10.88
N ARG A 122 -2.78 15.43 -11.48
CA ARG A 122 -3.01 16.17 -12.74
C ARG A 122 -3.58 15.29 -13.84
N LYS A 123 -3.01 14.10 -14.02
CA LYS A 123 -3.49 13.16 -15.05
C LYS A 123 -4.95 12.73 -14.83
N ALA A 124 -5.34 12.46 -13.58
CA ALA A 124 -6.71 12.05 -13.28
C ALA A 124 -7.69 13.23 -13.31
N ASP A 125 -7.26 14.39 -12.83
CA ASP A 125 -8.02 15.65 -12.85
C ASP A 125 -8.29 16.13 -14.28
N GLU A 126 -7.26 16.17 -15.13
CA GLU A 126 -7.39 16.48 -16.57
C GLU A 126 -8.39 15.54 -17.24
N TRP A 127 -8.28 14.22 -16.99
CA TRP A 127 -9.22 13.25 -17.54
C TRP A 127 -10.66 13.53 -17.07
N ALA A 128 -10.85 13.82 -15.78
CA ALA A 128 -12.18 14.12 -15.23
C ALA A 128 -12.80 15.36 -15.90
N GLN A 129 -12.02 16.43 -16.06
CA GLN A 129 -12.49 17.66 -16.70
C GLN A 129 -12.81 17.49 -18.18
N GLU A 130 -12.10 16.60 -18.88
CA GLU A 130 -12.35 16.30 -20.29
C GLU A 130 -13.56 15.40 -20.52
N ASN A 131 -13.88 14.49 -19.58
CA ASN A 131 -14.84 13.41 -19.79
C ASN A 131 -16.14 13.56 -18.98
N LEU A 132 -16.13 14.27 -17.86
CA LEU A 132 -17.34 14.54 -17.07
C LEU A 132 -18.05 15.78 -17.59
N HIS A 133 -19.38 15.73 -17.63
CA HIS A 133 -20.19 16.85 -18.11
C HIS A 133 -21.43 17.08 -17.25
N GLY A 134 -21.97 18.30 -17.32
CA GLY A 134 -23.22 18.67 -16.64
C GLY A 134 -23.16 18.39 -15.14
N LYS A 135 -24.11 17.57 -14.64
CA LYS A 135 -24.23 17.27 -13.21
C LYS A 135 -23.07 16.44 -12.67
N GLU A 136 -22.43 15.62 -13.49
CA GLU A 136 -21.29 14.80 -13.07
C GLU A 136 -20.07 15.68 -12.81
N LEU A 137 -19.79 16.61 -13.73
CA LEU A 137 -18.71 17.57 -13.56
C LEU A 137 -18.96 18.52 -12.38
N GLN A 138 -20.22 18.92 -12.17
CA GLN A 138 -20.58 19.72 -11.00
C GLN A 138 -20.34 18.95 -9.69
N TYR A 139 -20.78 17.69 -9.61
CA TYR A 139 -20.52 16.85 -8.45
C TYR A 139 -19.02 16.68 -8.18
N PHE A 140 -18.23 16.47 -9.24
CA PHE A 140 -16.78 16.34 -9.14
C PHE A 140 -16.17 17.59 -8.47
N TYR A 141 -16.46 18.79 -8.97
CA TYR A 141 -15.96 20.02 -8.37
C TYR A 141 -16.44 20.26 -6.94
N GLU A 142 -17.71 19.96 -6.63
CA GLU A 142 -18.25 20.10 -5.27
C GLU A 142 -17.52 19.23 -4.23
N VAL A 143 -16.89 18.14 -4.65
CA VAL A 143 -16.15 17.23 -3.75
C VAL A 143 -14.66 17.53 -3.74
N THR A 144 -14.08 18.02 -4.84
CA THR A 144 -12.61 18.21 -4.96
C THR A 144 -12.12 19.63 -4.66
N ASP A 145 -13.01 20.64 -4.63
CA ASP A 145 -12.71 22.05 -4.28
C ASP A 145 -12.74 22.28 -2.75
#